data_AF-A0A820GPE1-F1
#
_entry.id   AF-A0A820GPE1-F1
#
_cell.length_a   1.000
_cell.length_b   1.000
_cell.length_c   1.000
_cell.angle_alpha   90.00
_cell.angle_beta   90.00
_cell.angle_gamma   90.00
#
_symmetry.space_group_name_H-M   'P 1'
#
loop_
_entity.id
_entity.type
_entity.pdbx_description
1 polymer ?
#
loop_
_entity_poly.entity_id
_entity_poly.type
_entity_poly.pdbx_seq_one_letter_code
_entity_poly.pdbx_strand_id
1 'polypeptide(L)'
;STTGEAMGIVQHHDAISGTEKQNVADDYAQRLSEGIDKAADVINNAYAKLLPNDSKLPMNATQFLCQYSNISECLPIEGQKQFTLTLWNPTIHPVIHHVRVPVTKEYLIHDPMGSIVSAEYVPIPATTRNIPGRKSSAQNQYIFTTSLPALGFSTYYFEAKSIITIQFIVLLTCEYRRW
;
A
#
# COMPACT_ATOMS: atom_id res chain seq x y z
N SER A 1 15.68 20.23 -7.48
CA SER A 1 15.96 19.43 -8.69
C SER A 1 14.68 18.77 -9.21
N THR A 2 14.53 18.58 -10.51
CA THR A 2 13.50 17.69 -11.10
C THR A 2 13.98 16.22 -11.03
N THR A 3 13.08 15.26 -11.17
CA THR A 3 13.45 13.83 -11.17
C THR A 3 14.48 13.52 -12.27
N GLY A 4 14.32 14.09 -13.47
CA GLY A 4 15.25 13.87 -14.58
C GLY A 4 16.65 14.43 -14.32
N GLU A 5 16.75 15.60 -13.71
CA GLU A 5 18.04 16.17 -13.30
C GLU A 5 18.74 15.32 -12.23
N ALA A 6 18.01 14.93 -11.19
CA ALA A 6 18.55 14.10 -10.11
C ALA A 6 19.04 12.75 -10.65
N MET A 7 18.23 12.10 -11.50
CA MET A 7 18.61 10.87 -12.19
C MET A 7 19.85 11.06 -13.08
N GLY A 8 19.96 12.19 -13.78
CA GLY A 8 21.13 12.50 -14.60
C GLY A 8 22.42 12.65 -13.79
N ILE A 9 22.35 13.31 -12.63
CA ILE A 9 23.49 13.48 -11.72
C ILE A 9 23.97 12.13 -11.19
N VAL A 10 23.07 11.24 -10.78
CA VAL A 10 23.48 9.96 -10.20
C VAL A 10 24.05 8.98 -11.22
N GLN A 11 23.90 9.22 -12.52
CA GLN A 11 24.63 8.45 -13.55
C GLN A 11 26.11 8.85 -13.65
N HIS A 12 26.55 9.87 -12.91
CA HIS A 12 27.97 10.17 -12.79
C HIS A 12 28.73 8.93 -12.32
N HIS A 13 29.90 8.70 -12.90
CA HIS A 13 30.75 7.55 -12.60
C HIS A 13 31.33 7.57 -11.19
N ASP A 14 31.16 8.68 -10.45
CA ASP A 14 31.36 8.78 -9.00
C ASP A 14 30.05 8.98 -8.23
N ALA A 15 28.94 8.43 -8.70
CA ALA A 15 27.69 8.43 -7.96
C ALA A 15 27.10 7.02 -7.94
N ILE A 16 26.71 6.49 -9.11
CA ILE A 16 26.17 5.12 -9.17
C ILE A 16 27.22 4.06 -8.81
N SER A 17 28.51 4.37 -8.96
CA SER A 17 29.62 3.49 -8.60
C SER A 17 29.89 3.45 -7.09
N GLY A 18 29.42 4.44 -6.32
CA GLY A 18 29.72 4.60 -4.91
C GLY A 18 31.17 5.03 -4.60
N THR A 19 31.87 5.68 -5.55
CA THR A 19 33.25 6.16 -5.35
C THR A 19 33.33 7.58 -4.74
N GLU A 20 32.19 8.20 -4.42
CA GLU A 20 32.09 9.48 -3.73
C GLU A 20 32.29 9.40 -2.21
N LYS A 21 32.40 10.57 -1.56
CA LYS A 21 32.39 10.66 -0.09
C LYS A 21 30.97 10.52 0.45
N GLN A 22 30.83 10.02 1.68
CA GLN A 22 29.52 9.79 2.31
C GLN A 22 28.60 11.03 2.27
N ASN A 23 29.11 12.22 2.57
CA ASN A 23 28.31 13.44 2.54
C ASN A 23 27.80 13.81 1.13
N VAL A 24 28.49 13.35 0.08
CA VAL A 24 28.08 13.52 -1.31
C VAL A 24 27.03 12.46 -1.68
N ALA A 25 27.23 11.22 -1.23
CA ALA A 25 26.21 10.17 -1.36
C ALA A 25 24.88 10.57 -0.68
N ASP A 26 24.96 11.19 0.50
CA ASP A 26 23.79 11.69 1.23
C ASP A 26 23.07 12.81 0.45
N ASP A 27 23.81 13.73 -0.19
CA ASP A 27 23.25 14.77 -1.07
C ASP A 27 22.58 14.15 -2.32
N TYR A 28 23.18 13.12 -2.92
CA TYR A 28 22.56 12.39 -4.03
C TYR A 28 21.26 11.71 -3.61
N ALA A 29 21.24 11.04 -2.46
CA ALA A 29 20.05 10.40 -1.92
C ALA A 29 18.94 11.42 -1.64
N GLN A 30 19.29 12.59 -1.06
CA GLN A 30 18.33 13.67 -0.83
C GLN A 30 17.72 14.17 -2.15
N ARG A 31 18.56 14.47 -3.16
CA ARG A 31 18.08 14.94 -4.47
C ARG A 31 17.16 13.93 -5.17
N LEU A 32 17.49 12.65 -5.09
CA LEU A 32 16.65 11.59 -5.63
C LEU A 32 15.32 11.52 -4.88
N SER A 33 15.32 11.58 -3.55
CA SER A 33 14.09 11.58 -2.75
C SER A 33 13.16 12.73 -3.15
N GLU A 34 13.69 13.96 -3.22
CA GLU A 34 12.93 15.13 -3.67
C GLU A 34 12.42 14.98 -5.12
N GLY A 35 13.21 14.31 -5.97
CA GLY A 35 12.81 13.99 -7.34
C GLY A 35 11.66 12.99 -7.40
N ILE A 36 11.67 11.96 -6.56
CA ILE A 36 10.61 10.95 -6.48
C ILE A 36 9.31 11.59 -5.99
N ASP A 37 9.38 12.45 -4.96
CA ASP A 37 8.20 13.13 -4.43
C ASP A 37 7.51 13.99 -5.50
N LYS A 38 8.29 14.75 -6.28
CA LYS A 38 7.76 15.52 -7.42
C LYS A 38 7.19 14.64 -8.53
N ALA A 39 7.80 13.48 -8.79
CA ALA A 39 7.27 12.53 -9.76
C ALA A 39 5.94 11.94 -9.30
N ALA A 40 5.80 11.65 -8.00
CA ALA A 40 4.55 11.17 -7.42
C ALA A 40 3.43 12.19 -7.62
N ASP A 41 3.69 13.49 -7.45
CA ASP A 41 2.71 14.54 -7.74
C ASP A 41 2.25 14.52 -9.21
N VAL A 42 3.17 14.33 -10.15
CA VAL A 42 2.84 14.23 -11.58
C VAL A 42 1.99 12.99 -11.86
N ILE A 43 2.35 11.83 -11.28
CA ILE A 43 1.59 10.58 -11.42
C ILE A 43 0.18 10.74 -10.87
N ASN A 44 0.04 11.33 -9.68
CA ASN A 44 -1.25 11.58 -9.04
C ASN A 44 -2.14 12.48 -9.90
N ASN A 45 -1.57 13.56 -10.45
CA ASN A 45 -2.28 14.47 -11.36
C ASN A 45 -2.70 13.78 -12.67
N ALA A 46 -1.86 12.91 -13.22
CA ALA A 46 -2.18 12.13 -14.41
C ALA A 46 -3.28 11.11 -14.13
N TYR A 47 -3.17 10.37 -13.02
CA TYR A 47 -4.16 9.39 -12.61
C TYR A 47 -5.53 10.01 -12.40
N ALA A 48 -5.61 11.17 -11.73
CA ALA A 48 -6.85 11.92 -11.55
C ALA A 48 -7.55 12.25 -12.89
N LYS A 49 -6.79 12.47 -13.97
CA LYS A 49 -7.33 12.73 -15.32
C LYS A 49 -7.69 11.46 -16.09
N LEU A 50 -7.03 10.34 -15.79
CA LEU A 50 -7.28 9.04 -16.43
C LEU A 50 -8.45 8.29 -15.82
N LEU A 51 -8.86 8.65 -14.59
CA LEU A 51 -10.03 8.08 -13.97
C LEU A 51 -11.32 8.52 -14.70
N PRO A 52 -12.22 7.57 -15.03
CA PRO A 52 -13.53 7.90 -15.54
C PRO A 52 -14.32 8.76 -14.53
N ASN A 53 -15.08 9.74 -15.01
CA ASN A 53 -15.94 10.59 -14.17
C ASN A 53 -16.99 9.81 -13.34
N ASP A 54 -17.30 8.57 -13.74
CA ASP A 54 -18.22 7.65 -13.04
C ASP A 54 -17.52 6.77 -11.97
N SER A 55 -16.22 6.95 -11.75
CA SER A 55 -15.51 6.17 -10.73
C SER A 55 -15.99 6.57 -9.33
N LYS A 56 -16.30 5.58 -8.49
CA LYS A 56 -16.63 5.74 -7.05
C LYS A 56 -15.49 6.36 -6.22
N LEU A 57 -14.41 6.78 -6.86
CA LEU A 57 -13.28 7.42 -6.21
C LEU A 57 -13.60 8.90 -6.10
N PRO A 58 -13.50 9.51 -4.91
CA PRO A 58 -13.72 10.94 -4.78
C PRO A 58 -12.76 11.67 -5.73
N MET A 59 -13.26 12.60 -6.55
CA MET A 59 -12.46 13.38 -7.53
C MET A 59 -11.26 14.14 -6.91
N ASN A 60 -11.13 14.13 -5.57
CA ASN A 60 -10.05 14.73 -4.80
C ASN A 60 -9.28 13.69 -3.94
N ALA A 61 -9.27 12.41 -4.30
CA ALA A 61 -8.54 11.39 -3.57
C ALA A 61 -7.04 11.62 -3.70
N THR A 62 -6.38 12.05 -2.62
CA THR A 62 -4.92 12.15 -2.56
C THR A 62 -4.34 10.74 -2.58
N GLN A 63 -3.59 10.43 -3.63
CA GLN A 63 -2.89 9.16 -3.74
C GLN A 63 -1.53 9.27 -3.03
N PHE A 64 -1.16 8.20 -2.33
CA PHE A 64 0.13 8.10 -1.66
C PHE A 64 0.90 6.90 -2.22
N LEU A 65 2.17 7.12 -2.55
CA LEU A 65 3.06 6.04 -2.96
C LEU A 65 3.66 5.35 -1.73
N CYS A 66 3.42 4.05 -1.58
CA CYS A 66 4.05 3.24 -0.54
C CYS A 66 5.50 2.87 -0.95
N GLN A 67 6.44 3.81 -0.81
CA GLN A 67 7.85 3.60 -1.22
C GLN A 67 8.59 2.54 -0.38
N TYR A 68 8.13 2.28 0.85
CA TYR A 68 8.75 1.35 1.81
C TYR A 68 8.10 -0.06 1.82
N SER A 69 7.48 -0.46 0.71
CA SER A 69 6.86 -1.78 0.57
C SER A 69 7.85 -2.94 0.70
N ASN A 70 9.13 -2.72 0.39
CA ASN A 70 10.22 -3.69 0.55
C ASN A 70 10.47 -4.11 2.01
N ILE A 71 10.19 -3.23 2.98
CA ILE A 71 10.30 -3.49 4.42
C ILE A 71 8.92 -3.70 5.07
N SER A 72 7.92 -4.07 4.25
CA SER A 72 6.52 -4.25 4.67
C SER A 72 6.01 -3.04 5.48
N GLU A 73 6.21 -1.84 4.96
CA GLU A 73 5.74 -0.58 5.52
C GLU A 73 4.92 0.23 4.50
N CYS A 74 3.73 0.66 4.91
CA CYS A 74 3.00 1.71 4.23
C CYS A 74 2.15 2.50 5.23
N LEU A 75 2.70 3.62 5.72
CA LEU A 75 2.07 4.43 6.77
C LEU A 75 0.68 4.99 6.41
N PRO A 76 0.40 5.45 5.17
CA PRO A 76 -0.91 6.03 4.82
C PRO A 76 -2.12 5.12 5.07
N ILE A 77 -1.94 3.79 4.96
CA ILE A 77 -3.02 2.81 5.12
C ILE A 77 -3.17 2.33 6.56
N GLU A 78 -2.20 2.59 7.43
CA GLU A 78 -2.23 2.11 8.81
C GLU A 78 -3.35 2.80 9.60
N GLY A 79 -4.25 1.99 10.18
CA GLY A 79 -5.34 2.49 11.01
C GLY A 79 -6.61 2.87 10.24
N GLN A 80 -6.53 2.99 8.90
CA GLN A 80 -7.68 3.32 8.06
C GLN A 80 -8.76 2.23 8.12
N LYS A 81 -10.03 2.63 8.13
CA LYS A 81 -11.15 1.67 8.07
C LYS A 81 -11.41 1.17 6.65
N GLN A 82 -11.14 2.00 5.65
CA GLN A 82 -11.27 1.68 4.25
C GLN A 82 -10.17 2.40 3.48
N PHE A 83 -9.61 1.74 2.48
CA PHE A 83 -8.67 2.36 1.55
C PHE A 83 -8.73 1.65 0.19
N THR A 84 -8.14 2.29 -0.82
CA THR A 84 -8.00 1.70 -2.16
C THR A 84 -6.53 1.48 -2.48
N LEU A 85 -6.25 0.39 -3.18
CA LEU A 85 -4.93 0.06 -3.68
C LEU A 85 -4.99 0.04 -5.21
N THR A 86 -4.33 1.00 -5.84
CA THR A 86 -4.15 1.01 -7.29
C THR A 86 -2.81 0.41 -7.64
N LEU A 87 -2.82 -0.59 -8.51
CA LEU A 87 -1.62 -1.20 -9.07
C LEU A 87 -1.48 -0.76 -10.52
N TRP A 88 -0.31 -0.28 -10.89
CA TRP A 88 -0.01 0.16 -12.25
C TRP A 88 1.04 -0.75 -12.89
N ASN A 89 0.75 -1.21 -14.10
CA ASN A 89 1.70 -1.93 -14.94
C ASN A 89 2.24 -0.98 -16.02
N PRO A 90 3.52 -0.55 -15.92
CA PRO A 90 4.13 0.33 -16.91
C PRO A 90 4.58 -0.42 -18.18
N THR A 91 4.41 -1.73 -18.26
CA THR A 91 4.89 -2.54 -19.40
C THR A 91 3.83 -2.69 -20.49
N ILE A 92 4.27 -2.93 -21.73
CA ILE A 92 3.39 -3.14 -22.90
C ILE A 92 2.69 -4.51 -22.92
N HIS A 93 2.92 -5.35 -21.92
CA HIS A 93 2.35 -6.69 -21.83
C HIS A 93 1.60 -6.88 -20.51
N PRO A 94 0.57 -7.73 -20.46
CA PRO A 94 -0.03 -8.10 -19.19
C PRO A 94 0.98 -8.77 -18.26
N VAL A 95 0.89 -8.48 -16.97
CA VAL A 95 1.82 -9.02 -15.95
C VAL A 95 1.04 -9.67 -14.84
N ILE A 96 1.40 -10.91 -14.50
CA ILE A 96 0.96 -11.56 -13.27
C ILE A 96 1.88 -11.09 -12.15
N HIS A 97 1.29 -10.52 -11.09
CA HIS A 97 2.04 -9.95 -9.97
C HIS A 97 1.56 -10.49 -8.63
N HIS A 98 2.50 -10.73 -7.72
CA HIS A 98 2.22 -11.12 -6.34
C HIS A 98 2.21 -9.87 -5.46
N VAL A 99 1.02 -9.41 -5.11
CA VAL A 99 0.80 -8.21 -4.32
C VAL A 99 1.02 -8.56 -2.86
N ARG A 100 1.75 -7.69 -2.14
CA ARG A 100 1.93 -7.76 -0.69
C ARG A 100 1.51 -6.45 -0.06
N VAL A 101 0.56 -6.50 0.87
CA VAL A 101 0.02 -5.29 1.52
C VAL A 101 0.15 -5.43 3.04
N PRO A 102 1.05 -4.68 3.69
CA PRO A 102 1.16 -4.68 5.15
C PRO A 102 -0.06 -4.01 5.77
N VAL A 103 -0.66 -4.64 6.78
CA VAL A 103 -1.90 -4.16 7.40
C VAL A 103 -1.86 -4.27 8.93
N THR A 104 -2.57 -3.38 9.60
CA THR A 104 -2.74 -3.37 11.06
C THR A 104 -4.02 -4.04 11.53
N LYS A 105 -4.94 -4.32 10.60
CA LYS A 105 -6.26 -4.93 10.84
C LYS A 105 -6.57 -5.91 9.71
N GLU A 106 -7.60 -6.72 9.90
CA GLU A 106 -8.14 -7.53 8.81
C GLU A 106 -9.12 -6.74 7.94
N TYR A 107 -9.05 -6.97 6.65
CA TYR A 107 -9.88 -6.35 5.63
C TYR A 107 -10.56 -7.41 4.77
N LEU A 108 -11.75 -7.08 4.27
CA LEU A 108 -12.37 -7.69 3.11
C LEU A 108 -11.84 -6.98 1.87
N ILE A 109 -11.37 -7.74 0.89
CA ILE A 109 -10.72 -7.20 -0.32
C ILE A 109 -11.65 -7.47 -1.51
N HIS A 110 -12.01 -6.41 -2.22
CA HIS A 110 -12.76 -6.49 -3.47
C HIS A 110 -11.88 -6.13 -4.66
N ASP A 111 -12.06 -6.86 -5.75
CA ASP A 111 -11.44 -6.58 -7.04
C ASP A 111 -12.16 -5.42 -7.77
N PRO A 112 -11.65 -4.96 -8.94
CA PRO A 112 -12.31 -3.92 -9.72
C PRO A 112 -13.75 -4.24 -10.15
N MET A 113 -14.12 -5.53 -10.20
CA MET A 113 -15.44 -6.02 -10.59
C MET A 113 -16.38 -6.17 -9.39
N GLY A 114 -15.89 -5.90 -8.16
CA GLY A 114 -16.63 -6.03 -6.91
C GLY A 114 -16.59 -7.44 -6.29
N SER A 115 -15.90 -8.39 -6.91
CA SER A 115 -15.79 -9.75 -6.39
C SER A 115 -14.78 -9.84 -5.26
N ILE A 116 -15.01 -10.74 -4.31
CA ILE A 116 -14.09 -10.95 -3.17
C ILE A 116 -12.81 -11.62 -3.68
N VAL A 117 -11.67 -11.01 -3.34
CA VAL A 117 -10.35 -11.56 -3.67
C VAL A 117 -9.96 -12.63 -2.64
N SER A 118 -9.56 -13.80 -3.13
CA SER A 118 -8.90 -14.80 -2.30
C SER A 118 -7.47 -14.34 -1.99
N ALA A 119 -7.22 -13.95 -0.74
CA ALA A 119 -5.93 -13.45 -0.28
C ALA A 119 -5.49 -14.20 0.98
N GLU A 120 -4.19 -14.51 1.04
CA GLU A 120 -3.57 -15.10 2.21
C GLU A 120 -3.24 -14.01 3.23
N TYR A 121 -3.65 -14.20 4.49
CA TYR A 121 -3.33 -13.29 5.59
C TYR A 121 -2.24 -13.90 6.44
N VAL A 122 -1.03 -13.37 6.33
CA VAL A 122 0.17 -13.97 6.94
C VAL A 122 0.89 -12.99 7.88
N PRO A 123 1.52 -13.49 8.95
CA PRO A 123 2.36 -12.64 9.79
C PRO A 123 3.60 -12.17 9.04
N ILE A 124 3.98 -10.91 9.27
CA ILE A 124 5.25 -10.36 8.76
C ILE A 124 6.40 -10.97 9.59
N PRO A 125 7.44 -11.54 8.94
CA PRO A 125 8.58 -12.14 9.64
C PRO A 125 9.21 -11.19 10.65
N ALA A 126 9.66 -11.73 11.79
CA ALA A 126 10.31 -10.94 12.84
C ALA A 126 11.55 -10.19 12.31
N THR A 127 12.28 -10.80 11.38
CA THR A 127 13.44 -10.18 10.71
C THR A 127 13.05 -8.90 9.99
N THR A 128 11.92 -8.87 9.28
CA THR A 128 11.40 -7.68 8.60
C THR A 128 10.83 -6.67 9.58
N ARG A 129 10.10 -7.13 10.62
CA ARG A 129 9.52 -6.23 11.65
C ARG A 129 10.60 -5.47 12.42
N ASN A 130 11.76 -6.08 12.62
CA ASN A 130 12.87 -5.53 13.40
C ASN A 130 13.93 -4.81 12.55
N ILE A 131 13.65 -4.52 11.26
CA ILE A 131 14.56 -3.74 10.42
C ILE A 131 14.75 -2.34 11.04
N PRO A 132 16.00 -1.91 11.32
CA PRO A 132 16.26 -0.57 11.82
C PRO A 132 15.69 0.50 10.89
N GLY A 133 14.99 1.49 11.44
CA GLY A 133 14.37 2.58 10.67
C GLY A 133 12.95 2.29 10.18
N ARG A 134 12.45 1.06 10.30
CA ARG A 134 11.03 0.75 10.06
C ARG A 134 10.16 1.40 11.15
N LYS A 135 9.16 2.17 10.73
CA LYS A 135 8.22 2.91 11.59
C LYS A 135 6.82 2.29 11.61
N SER A 136 6.55 1.35 10.72
CA SER A 136 5.26 0.67 10.60
C SER A 136 4.85 -0.16 11.82
N SER A 137 3.58 -0.02 12.22
CA SER A 137 2.95 -0.85 13.26
C SER A 137 2.35 -2.16 12.72
N ALA A 138 2.33 -2.34 11.39
CA ALA A 138 1.78 -3.53 10.74
C ALA A 138 2.47 -4.81 11.22
N GLN A 139 1.66 -5.81 11.61
CA GLN A 139 2.12 -7.12 12.07
C GLN A 139 1.85 -8.23 11.06
N ASN A 140 0.85 -8.03 10.20
CA ASN A 140 0.43 -8.99 9.20
C ASN A 140 0.40 -8.32 7.83
N GLN A 141 0.35 -9.14 6.79
CA GLN A 141 0.23 -8.68 5.42
C GLN A 141 -0.69 -9.59 4.63
N TYR A 142 -1.40 -9.00 3.67
CA TYR A 142 -2.12 -9.76 2.65
C TYR A 142 -1.18 -10.12 1.50
N ILE A 143 -1.28 -11.35 1.02
CA ILE A 143 -0.61 -11.83 -0.18
C ILE A 143 -1.67 -12.37 -1.13
N PHE A 144 -1.69 -11.85 -2.35
CA PHE A 144 -2.57 -12.37 -3.40
C PHE A 144 -1.95 -12.15 -4.77
N THR A 145 -2.42 -12.91 -5.75
CA THR A 145 -1.94 -12.82 -7.13
C THR A 145 -2.97 -12.10 -7.99
N THR A 146 -2.51 -11.22 -8.87
CA THR A 146 -3.38 -10.51 -9.81
C THR A 146 -2.76 -10.46 -11.21
N SER A 147 -3.60 -10.37 -12.23
CA SER A 147 -3.21 -10.09 -13.60
C SER A 147 -3.47 -8.62 -13.91
N LEU A 148 -2.40 -7.85 -14.12
CA LEU A 148 -2.49 -6.44 -14.51
C LEU A 148 -2.49 -6.30 -16.03
N PRO A 149 -3.35 -5.44 -16.61
CA PRO A 149 -3.38 -5.19 -18.05
C PRO A 149 -2.10 -4.50 -18.53
N ALA A 150 -1.79 -4.60 -19.83
CA ALA A 150 -0.72 -3.85 -20.46
C ALA A 150 -0.97 -2.33 -20.38
N LEU A 151 0.05 -1.54 -20.02
CA LEU A 151 0.00 -0.09 -19.87
C LEU A 151 -1.23 0.41 -19.10
N GLY A 152 -1.64 -0.33 -18.07
CA GLY A 152 -2.91 -0.09 -17.40
C GLY A 152 -2.85 -0.26 -15.90
N PHE A 153 -3.99 0.00 -15.26
CA PHE A 153 -4.14 -0.05 -13.81
C PHE A 153 -5.26 -1.00 -13.38
N SER A 154 -5.20 -1.46 -12.14
CA SER A 154 -6.27 -2.21 -11.49
C SER A 154 -6.40 -1.75 -10.04
N THR A 155 -7.62 -1.45 -9.62
CA THR A 155 -7.90 -0.88 -8.30
C THR A 155 -8.65 -1.87 -7.43
N TYR A 156 -8.08 -2.13 -6.26
CA TYR A 156 -8.64 -3.00 -5.23
C TYR A 156 -9.18 -2.17 -4.07
N TYR A 157 -10.25 -2.65 -3.44
CA TYR A 157 -10.95 -1.96 -2.37
C TYR A 157 -10.82 -2.77 -1.08
N PHE A 158 -10.30 -2.14 -0.03
CA PHE A 158 -10.09 -2.76 1.27
C PHE A 158 -11.08 -2.16 2.25
N GLU A 159 -11.89 -3.01 2.89
CA GLU A 159 -12.87 -2.61 3.91
C GLU A 159 -12.60 -3.39 5.20
N ALA A 160 -12.38 -2.71 6.31
CA ALA A 160 -12.06 -3.36 7.57
C ALA A 160 -13.19 -4.32 7.97
N LYS A 161 -12.84 -5.55 8.35
CA LYS A 161 -13.83 -6.51 8.85
C LYS A 161 -14.44 -5.97 10.14
N SER A 162 -15.76 -5.83 10.17
CA SER A 162 -16.49 -5.50 11.39
C SER A 162 -16.40 -6.66 12.38
N ILE A 163 -15.89 -6.40 13.58
CA ILE A 163 -16.00 -7.35 14.68
C ILE A 163 -17.45 -7.32 15.16
N ILE A 164 -18.22 -8.36 14.86
CA ILE A 164 -19.58 -8.51 15.39
C ILE A 164 -19.44 -8.98 16.84
N THR A 165 -19.59 -8.04 17.79
CA THR A 165 -19.72 -8.39 19.20
C THR A 165 -21.14 -8.93 19.42
N ILE A 166 -21.28 -10.25 19.55
CA ILE A 166 -22.58 -10.84 19.89
C ILE A 166 -22.76 -10.80 21.40
N GLN A 167 -23.67 -9.96 21.90
CA GLN A 167 -24.11 -10.00 23.29
C GLN A 167 -25.31 -10.95 23.41
N PHE A 168 -25.23 -11.94 24.31
CA PHE A 168 -26.37 -12.77 24.69
C PHE A 168 -26.71 -12.54 26.16
N ILE A 169 -28.00 -12.37 26.45
CA ILE A 169 -28.54 -12.31 27.82
C ILE A 169 -29.04 -13.71 28.18
N VAL A 170 -28.53 -14.28 29.26
CA VAL A 170 -29.08 -15.50 29.86
C VAL A 170 -30.17 -15.08 30.85
N LEU A 171 -31.42 -15.43 30.56
CA LEU A 171 -32.51 -15.31 31.54
C LEU A 171 -32.44 -16.50 32.49
N LEU A 172 -32.05 -16.24 33.73
CA LEU A 172 -32.21 -17.21 34.81
C LEU A 172 -33.69 -17.19 35.24
N THR A 173 -34.48 -18.17 34.81
CA THR A 173 -35.81 -18.38 35.36
C THR A 173 -35.67 -18.96 36.76
N CYS A 174 -36.12 -18.21 37.76
CA CYS A 174 -36.21 -18.69 39.14
C CYS A 174 -37.30 -19.75 39.23
N GLU A 175 -36.94 -21.02 39.45
CA GLU A 175 -37.92 -22.06 39.79
C GLU A 175 -38.45 -21.79 41.20
N TYR A 176 -39.69 -21.29 41.28
CA TYR A 176 -40.41 -21.13 42.53
C TYR A 176 -40.87 -22.50 43.03
N ARG A 177 -40.09 -23.09 43.93
CA ARG A 177 -40.45 -24.33 44.63
C ARG A 177 -41.45 -24.00 45.75
N ARG A 178 -42.74 -24.27 45.52
CA ARG A 178 -43.78 -24.24 46.56
C ARG A 178 -43.58 -25.40 47.53
N TRP A 179 -43.56 -25.09 48.82
CA TRP A 179 -43.93 -26.00 49.91
C TRP A 179 -45.30 -25.57 50.43
#